data_AF-A0A519VYT0-F1
#
_entry.id   AF-A0A519VYT0-F1
#
_cell.length_a   1.000
_cell.length_b   1.000
_cell.length_c   1.000
_cell.angle_alpha   90.00
_cell.angle_beta   90.00
_cell.angle_gamma   90.00
#
_symmetry.space_group_name_H-M   'P 1'
#
loop_
_entity.id
_entity.type
_entity.pdbx_description
1 polymer ?
#
loop_
_entity_poly.entity_id
_entity_poly.type
_entity_poly.pdbx_seq_one_letter_code
_entity_poly.pdbx_strand_id
1 'polypeptide(L)'
;MTFFFIDRLIFLLINLEAINLISFAEVASTFFHAFRLDLSMAGYILVVPSVAFVVAMLSGKRIIELSWLKYYVNALIVIFSILSVANFNIYREWGSKINAKALEVAFSTPNEALASSASSPIGLSLIVLVLLIASGFILQRLIISRNLRFGNISIWLKIPIAILILGLNFLVIRGGISGSPINQSMAYFSKTQLLNVASVNTEWNLLSSLIAANKTKGNPYQYENAQEASRLISNLYTVDKDTTLHTLTIDRPNVVLFIMESFTADLTATLGNLKDVTPGFDTLVHKGILFSKIYSTGNRTDKGFIGTLAGFPTLANVNIVKWPEKTEKLASISRSLNKVG
;
A
#
# COMPACT_ATOMS: atom_id res chain seq x y z
N MET A 1 -18.01 -3.30 -5.46
CA MET A 1 -17.53 -2.96 -6.81
C MET A 1 -18.14 -1.66 -7.33
N THR A 2 -19.45 -1.59 -7.62
CA THR A 2 -20.06 -0.36 -8.16
C THR A 2 -19.90 0.86 -7.25
N PHE A 3 -20.03 0.69 -5.93
CA PHE A 3 -19.74 1.77 -4.97
C PHE A 3 -18.31 2.31 -5.11
N PHE A 4 -17.30 1.43 -5.14
CA PHE A 4 -15.89 1.82 -5.30
C PHE A 4 -15.62 2.50 -6.66
N PHE A 5 -16.32 2.08 -7.70
CA PHE A 5 -16.27 2.75 -9.00
C PHE A 5 -16.78 4.19 -8.90
N ILE A 6 -17.92 4.41 -8.24
CA ILE A 6 -18.51 5.74 -8.06
C ILE A 6 -17.60 6.61 -7.18
N ASP A 7 -17.11 6.09 -6.05
CA ASP A 7 -16.15 6.79 -5.18
C ASP A 7 -14.92 7.27 -5.97
N ARG A 8 -14.30 6.37 -6.74
CA ARG A 8 -13.15 6.71 -7.58
C ARG A 8 -13.47 7.72 -8.67
N LEU A 9 -14.64 7.59 -9.31
CA LEU A 9 -15.06 8.56 -10.31
C LEU A 9 -15.20 9.95 -9.67
N ILE A 10 -15.82 10.04 -8.50
CA ILE A 10 -15.92 11.30 -7.75
C ILE A 10 -14.53 11.82 -7.37
N PHE A 11 -13.61 10.96 -6.91
CA PHE A 11 -12.23 11.35 -6.63
C PHE A 11 -11.55 12.02 -7.84
N LEU A 12 -11.67 11.40 -9.03
CA LEU A 12 -11.10 11.93 -10.27
C LEU A 12 -11.80 13.22 -10.69
N LEU A 13 -13.13 13.31 -10.53
CA LEU A 13 -13.91 14.52 -10.84
C LEU A 13 -13.50 15.72 -9.96
N ILE A 14 -13.24 15.49 -8.68
CA ILE A 14 -12.75 16.52 -7.76
C ILE A 14 -11.35 17.01 -8.16
N ASN A 15 -10.54 16.14 -8.78
CA ASN A 15 -9.16 16.43 -9.16
C ASN A 15 -8.98 16.62 -10.68
N LEU A 16 -10.02 17.02 -11.40
CA LEU A 16 -10.00 17.14 -12.88
C LEU A 16 -8.91 18.08 -13.38
N GLU A 17 -8.72 19.21 -12.71
CA GLU A 17 -7.71 20.21 -13.10
C GLU A 17 -6.29 19.62 -13.07
N ALA A 18 -6.01 18.71 -12.14
CA ALA A 18 -4.71 18.06 -12.01
C ALA A 18 -4.44 16.96 -13.05
N ILE A 19 -5.46 16.51 -13.79
CA ILE A 19 -5.36 15.44 -14.79
C ILE A 19 -5.74 15.89 -16.21
N ASN A 20 -5.98 17.18 -16.42
CA ASN A 20 -6.43 17.74 -17.69
C ASN A 20 -5.46 17.48 -18.87
N LEU A 21 -4.16 17.37 -18.59
CA LEU A 21 -3.11 17.08 -19.58
C LEU A 21 -2.89 15.57 -19.80
N ILE A 22 -3.55 14.71 -19.03
CA ILE A 22 -3.35 13.27 -19.10
C ILE A 22 -4.35 12.66 -20.09
N SER A 23 -3.88 11.68 -20.87
CA SER A 23 -4.74 11.01 -21.84
C SER A 23 -5.93 10.33 -21.17
N PHE A 24 -7.10 10.39 -21.81
CA PHE A 24 -8.30 9.72 -21.31
C PHE A 24 -8.09 8.22 -21.10
N ALA A 25 -7.33 7.56 -21.98
CA ALA A 25 -7.03 6.13 -21.87
C ALA A 25 -6.23 5.81 -20.58
N GLU A 26 -5.29 6.66 -20.20
CA GLU A 26 -4.51 6.49 -18.98
C GLU A 26 -5.37 6.75 -17.73
N VAL A 27 -6.23 7.78 -17.75
CA VAL A 27 -7.21 8.03 -16.67
C VAL A 27 -8.21 6.87 -16.54
N ALA A 28 -8.71 6.32 -17.65
CA ALA A 28 -9.62 5.18 -17.65
C ALA A 28 -8.94 3.90 -17.12
N SER A 29 -7.63 3.75 -17.37
CA SER A 29 -6.84 2.62 -16.86
C SER A 29 -6.80 2.57 -15.33
N THR A 30 -7.03 3.70 -14.64
CA THR A 30 -7.14 3.75 -13.18
C THR A 30 -8.16 2.76 -12.64
N PHE A 31 -9.30 2.58 -13.33
CA PHE A 31 -10.36 1.66 -12.92
C PHE A 31 -9.96 0.19 -13.09
N PHE A 32 -9.19 -0.12 -14.13
CA PHE A 32 -8.67 -1.47 -14.36
C PHE A 32 -7.63 -1.84 -13.31
N HIS A 33 -6.67 -0.96 -13.04
CA HIS A 33 -5.61 -1.20 -12.06
C HIS A 33 -6.12 -1.24 -10.62
N ALA A 34 -7.22 -0.55 -10.33
CA ALA A 34 -7.87 -0.62 -9.03
C ALA A 34 -8.61 -1.94 -8.75
N PHE A 35 -9.01 -2.65 -9.81
CA PHE A 35 -9.94 -3.77 -9.72
C PHE A 35 -9.48 -4.87 -8.75
N ARG A 36 -8.17 -5.13 -8.68
CA ARG A 36 -7.60 -6.13 -7.77
C ARG A 36 -7.80 -5.77 -6.30
N LEU A 37 -7.55 -4.51 -5.93
CA LEU A 37 -7.77 -4.03 -4.55
C LEU A 37 -9.26 -3.94 -4.23
N ASP A 38 -10.08 -3.51 -5.20
CA ASP A 38 -11.54 -3.51 -5.07
C ASP A 38 -12.08 -4.92 -4.80
N LEU A 39 -11.55 -5.93 -5.50
CA LEU A 39 -11.91 -7.33 -5.30
C LEU A 39 -11.51 -7.82 -3.92
N SER A 40 -10.28 -7.53 -3.48
CA SER A 40 -9.80 -7.89 -2.14
C SER A 40 -10.68 -7.26 -1.06
N MET A 41 -11.03 -5.98 -1.19
CA MET A 41 -11.92 -5.29 -0.26
C MET A 41 -13.34 -5.87 -0.27
N ALA A 42 -13.87 -6.19 -1.46
CA ALA A 42 -15.14 -6.91 -1.57
C ALA A 42 -15.06 -8.29 -0.90
N GLY A 43 -13.93 -8.99 -1.01
CA GLY A 43 -13.64 -10.23 -0.30
C GLY A 43 -13.76 -10.07 1.21
N TYR A 44 -13.12 -9.05 1.79
CA TYR A 44 -13.21 -8.73 3.22
C TYR A 44 -14.65 -8.47 3.68
N ILE A 45 -15.42 -7.71 2.91
CA ILE A 45 -16.84 -7.46 3.19
C ILE A 45 -17.66 -8.75 3.11
N LEU A 46 -17.34 -9.62 2.15
CA LEU A 46 -18.04 -10.87 1.93
C LEU A 46 -17.72 -11.96 2.96
N VAL A 47 -16.74 -11.79 3.86
CA VAL A 47 -16.44 -12.78 4.91
C VAL A 47 -17.69 -13.08 5.73
N VAL A 48 -18.34 -12.05 6.27
CA VAL A 48 -19.52 -12.23 7.15
C VAL A 48 -20.71 -12.85 6.39
N PRO A 49 -21.11 -12.34 5.20
CA PRO A 49 -22.13 -13.00 4.37
C PRO A 49 -21.78 -14.43 3.96
N SER A 50 -20.51 -14.72 3.61
CA SER A 50 -20.10 -16.06 3.16
C SER A 50 -20.16 -17.07 4.28
N VAL A 51 -19.72 -16.71 5.49
CA VAL A 51 -19.86 -17.56 6.68
C VAL A 51 -21.33 -17.79 7.01
N ALA A 52 -22.15 -16.72 7.00
CA ALA A 52 -23.58 -16.85 7.24
C ALA A 52 -24.27 -17.74 6.20
N PHE A 53 -23.87 -17.64 4.92
CA PHE A 53 -24.36 -18.51 3.85
C PHE A 53 -23.98 -19.97 4.08
N VAL A 54 -22.73 -20.25 4.47
CA VAL A 54 -22.27 -21.61 4.76
C VAL A 54 -23.04 -22.23 5.93
N VAL A 55 -23.19 -21.48 7.03
CA VAL A 55 -23.98 -21.93 8.20
C VAL A 55 -25.43 -22.18 7.80
N ALA A 56 -26.02 -21.28 7.02
CA ALA A 56 -27.38 -21.41 6.50
C ALA A 56 -27.54 -22.69 5.66
N MET A 57 -26.62 -22.93 4.72
CA MET A 57 -26.62 -24.11 3.84
C MET A 57 -26.52 -25.43 4.63
N LEU A 58 -25.68 -25.46 5.67
CA LEU A 58 -25.45 -26.64 6.51
C LEU A 58 -26.58 -26.90 7.51
N SER A 59 -27.36 -25.89 7.89
CA SER A 59 -28.47 -26.02 8.84
C SER A 59 -29.62 -26.92 8.40
N GLY A 60 -29.69 -27.27 7.11
CA GLY A 60 -30.76 -28.10 6.55
C GLY A 60 -32.08 -27.36 6.27
N LYS A 61 -32.21 -26.09 6.66
CA LYS A 61 -33.39 -25.27 6.34
C LYS A 61 -33.42 -24.92 4.85
N ARG A 62 -34.58 -25.08 4.22
CA ARG A 62 -34.77 -24.80 2.77
C ARG A 62 -34.84 -23.31 2.45
N ILE A 63 -35.40 -22.52 3.35
CA ILE A 63 -35.57 -21.07 3.17
C ILE A 63 -34.96 -20.40 4.39
N ILE A 64 -34.00 -19.51 4.14
CA ILE A 64 -33.39 -18.66 5.17
C ILE A 64 -33.47 -17.23 4.69
N GLU A 65 -34.08 -16.40 5.52
CA GLU A 65 -34.15 -14.96 5.32
C GLU A 65 -32.90 -14.32 5.94
N LEU A 66 -32.16 -13.56 5.13
CA LEU A 66 -30.98 -12.83 5.55
C LEU A 66 -31.26 -11.32 5.62
N SER A 67 -32.38 -10.92 6.23
CA SER A 67 -32.79 -9.53 6.33
C SER A 67 -31.79 -8.63 7.06
N TRP A 68 -30.93 -9.19 7.91
CA TRP A 68 -29.81 -8.48 8.54
C TRP A 68 -28.78 -7.96 7.52
N LEU A 69 -28.65 -8.57 6.34
CA LEU A 69 -27.73 -8.11 5.28
C LEU A 69 -28.03 -6.68 4.84
N LYS A 70 -29.30 -6.26 4.87
CA LYS A 70 -29.69 -4.88 4.57
C LYS A 70 -29.01 -3.91 5.54
N TYR A 71 -29.13 -4.17 6.84
CA TYR A 71 -28.55 -3.30 7.86
C TYR A 71 -27.03 -3.33 7.83
N TYR A 72 -26.44 -4.52 7.62
CA TYR A 72 -25.00 -4.70 7.44
C TYR A 72 -24.47 -3.85 6.28
N VAL A 73 -25.07 -3.96 5.09
CA VAL A 73 -24.62 -3.22 3.91
C VAL A 73 -24.91 -1.72 4.04
N ASN A 74 -26.05 -1.34 4.61
CA ASN A 74 -26.35 0.08 4.84
C ASN A 74 -25.34 0.73 5.81
N ALA A 75 -24.97 0.03 6.88
CA ALA A 75 -23.95 0.51 7.81
C ALA A 75 -22.60 0.68 7.09
N LEU A 76 -22.18 -0.29 6.27
CA LEU A 76 -20.96 -0.17 5.48
C LEU A 76 -21.00 0.99 4.48
N ILE A 77 -22.12 1.21 3.78
CA ILE A 77 -22.29 2.33 2.85
C ILE A 77 -22.08 3.65 3.59
N VAL A 78 -22.71 3.83 4.76
CA VAL A 78 -22.58 5.07 5.54
C VAL A 78 -21.12 5.26 6.00
N ILE A 79 -20.51 4.23 6.58
CA ILE A 79 -19.11 4.28 7.04
C ILE A 79 -18.17 4.60 5.88
N PHE A 80 -18.30 3.91 4.75
CA PHE A 80 -17.43 4.07 3.59
C PHE A 80 -17.62 5.44 2.92
N SER A 81 -18.85 5.96 2.89
CA SER A 81 -19.11 7.31 2.38
C SER A 81 -18.43 8.39 3.25
N ILE A 82 -18.46 8.23 4.58
CA ILE A 82 -17.74 9.11 5.50
C ILE A 82 -16.23 9.01 5.28
N LEU A 83 -15.69 7.79 5.17
CA LEU A 83 -14.27 7.57 4.89
C LEU A 83 -13.83 8.17 3.56
N SER A 84 -14.68 8.08 2.53
CA SER A 84 -14.43 8.64 1.21
C SER A 84 -14.35 10.18 1.25
N VAL A 85 -15.30 10.83 1.93
CA VAL A 85 -15.31 12.29 2.13
C VAL A 85 -14.10 12.75 2.95
N ALA A 86 -13.78 12.03 4.02
CA ALA A 86 -12.57 12.30 4.80
C ALA A 86 -11.31 12.14 3.92
N ASN A 87 -11.28 11.10 3.09
CA ASN A 87 -10.17 10.84 2.16
C ASN A 87 -10.00 11.96 1.13
N PHE A 88 -11.07 12.55 0.58
CA PHE A 88 -10.94 13.69 -0.35
C PHE A 88 -10.24 14.88 0.30
N ASN A 89 -10.64 15.22 1.53
CA ASN A 89 -10.06 16.33 2.26
C ASN A 89 -8.62 16.03 2.70
N ILE A 90 -8.34 14.83 3.20
CA ILE A 90 -6.98 14.39 3.55
C ILE A 90 -6.07 14.38 2.33
N TYR A 91 -6.54 13.90 1.18
CA TYR A 91 -5.75 13.90 -0.04
C TYR A 91 -5.40 15.31 -0.50
N ARG A 92 -6.35 16.25 -0.42
CA ARG A 92 -6.12 17.65 -0.78
C ARG A 92 -5.01 18.29 0.06
N GLU A 93 -5.01 18.05 1.37
CA GLU A 93 -4.03 18.66 2.28
C GLU A 93 -2.69 17.90 2.31
N TRP A 94 -2.71 16.56 2.24
CA TRP A 94 -1.54 15.72 2.52
C TRP A 94 -0.97 15.02 1.28
N GLY A 95 -1.69 15.05 0.15
CA GLY A 95 -1.33 14.32 -1.07
C GLY A 95 -1.35 12.80 -0.93
N SER A 96 -2.00 12.27 0.11
CA SER A 96 -2.04 10.83 0.41
C SER A 96 -3.46 10.37 0.75
N LYS A 97 -3.75 9.08 0.53
CA LYS A 97 -5.02 8.48 0.96
C LYS A 97 -5.11 8.47 2.48
N ILE A 98 -6.34 8.50 3.01
CA ILE A 98 -6.60 8.30 4.43
C ILE A 98 -5.94 7.01 4.93
N ASN A 99 -5.21 7.13 6.03
CA ASN A 99 -4.36 6.08 6.57
C ASN A 99 -4.42 6.07 8.11
N ALA A 100 -3.69 5.16 8.76
CA ALA A 100 -3.71 5.03 10.22
C ALA A 100 -3.29 6.32 10.94
N LYS A 101 -2.35 7.10 10.38
CA LYS A 101 -1.90 8.35 10.98
C LYS A 101 -2.97 9.44 10.91
N ALA A 102 -3.71 9.51 9.79
CA ALA A 102 -4.83 10.44 9.66
C ALA A 102 -5.90 10.18 10.73
N LEU A 103 -6.23 8.90 10.99
CA LEU A 103 -7.14 8.55 12.09
C LEU A 103 -6.54 8.87 13.47
N GLU A 104 -5.26 8.56 13.69
CA GLU A 104 -4.59 8.86 14.95
C GLU A 104 -4.64 10.36 15.27
N VAL A 105 -4.38 11.24 14.31
CA VAL A 105 -4.49 12.70 14.48
C VAL A 105 -5.94 13.11 14.75
N ALA A 106 -6.90 12.56 14.01
CA ALA A 106 -8.32 12.87 14.21
C ALA A 106 -8.84 12.56 15.61
N PHE A 107 -8.33 11.49 16.25
CA PHE A 107 -8.75 11.07 17.59
C PHE A 107 -7.86 11.58 18.72
N SER A 108 -6.55 11.73 18.50
CA SER A 108 -5.60 12.14 19.55
C SER A 108 -5.48 13.67 19.66
N THR A 109 -5.57 14.39 18.55
CA THR A 109 -5.55 15.85 18.52
C THR A 109 -6.74 16.43 17.72
N PRO A 110 -7.99 16.28 18.19
CA PRO A 110 -9.19 16.71 17.46
C PRO A 110 -9.18 18.20 17.09
N ASN A 111 -8.65 19.06 17.95
CA ASN A 111 -8.56 20.50 17.69
C ASN A 111 -7.62 20.81 16.51
N GLU A 112 -6.51 20.08 16.38
CA GLU A 112 -5.59 20.22 15.25
C GLU A 112 -6.22 19.69 13.96
N ALA A 113 -6.93 18.56 14.04
CA ALA A 113 -7.67 18.01 12.90
C ALA A 113 -8.79 18.95 12.42
N LEU A 114 -9.52 19.58 13.35
CA LEU A 114 -10.55 20.58 13.04
C LEU A 114 -9.93 21.85 12.44
N ALA A 115 -8.82 22.34 13.00
CA ALA A 115 -8.11 23.49 12.45
C ALA A 115 -7.57 23.19 11.02
N SER A 116 -7.00 22.01 10.81
CA SER A 116 -6.51 21.57 9.49
C SER A 116 -7.62 21.36 8.48
N SER A 117 -8.86 21.11 8.93
CA SER A 117 -10.03 20.96 8.06
C SER A 117 -10.82 22.25 7.88
N ALA A 118 -10.45 23.37 8.50
CA ALA A 118 -11.16 24.64 8.39
C ALA A 118 -11.23 25.20 6.96
N SER A 119 -10.26 24.86 6.10
CA SER A 119 -10.25 25.20 4.68
C SER A 119 -11.03 24.21 3.79
N SER A 120 -11.64 23.17 4.37
CA SER A 120 -12.34 22.11 3.63
C SER A 120 -13.54 22.68 2.88
N PRO A 121 -13.83 22.23 1.66
CA PRO A 121 -15.00 22.69 0.93
C PRO A 121 -16.21 21.94 1.50
N ILE A 122 -16.74 22.42 2.63
CA ILE A 122 -17.79 21.74 3.42
C ILE A 122 -19.03 21.46 2.54
N GLY A 123 -19.44 22.44 1.72
CA GLY A 123 -20.58 22.27 0.81
C GLY A 123 -20.38 21.12 -0.17
N LEU A 124 -19.22 21.05 -0.84
CA LEU A 124 -18.87 19.95 -1.74
C LEU A 124 -18.83 18.61 -0.98
N SER A 125 -18.22 18.59 0.21
CA SER A 125 -18.11 17.40 1.06
C SER A 125 -19.48 16.84 1.45
N LEU A 126 -20.44 17.71 1.80
CA LEU A 126 -21.81 17.32 2.11
C LEU A 126 -22.56 16.80 0.89
N ILE A 127 -22.42 17.45 -0.26
CA ILE A 127 -23.02 16.99 -1.52
C ILE A 127 -22.52 15.59 -1.86
N VAL A 128 -21.20 15.39 -1.82
CA VAL A 128 -20.57 14.10 -2.12
C VAL A 128 -21.00 13.02 -1.12
N LEU A 129 -21.09 13.36 0.17
CA LEU A 129 -21.59 12.44 1.20
C LEU A 129 -23.00 11.95 0.88
N VAL A 130 -23.91 12.89 0.58
CA VAL A 130 -25.30 12.57 0.25
C VAL A 130 -25.38 11.75 -1.03
N LEU A 131 -24.61 12.09 -2.06
CA LEU A 131 -24.57 11.34 -3.32
C LEU A 131 -24.08 9.90 -3.14
N LEU A 132 -23.01 9.70 -2.37
CA LEU A 132 -22.48 8.35 -2.07
C LEU A 132 -23.46 7.50 -1.26
N ILE A 133 -24.10 8.09 -0.24
CA ILE A 133 -25.11 7.38 0.56
C ILE A 133 -26.34 7.05 -0.28
N ALA A 134 -26.87 8.03 -1.03
CA ALA A 134 -28.07 7.84 -1.85
C ALA A 134 -27.83 6.79 -2.95
N SER A 135 -26.72 6.89 -3.69
CA SER A 135 -26.37 5.90 -4.71
C SER A 135 -26.14 4.51 -4.09
N GLY A 136 -25.47 4.45 -2.94
CA GLY A 136 -25.27 3.21 -2.19
C GLY A 136 -26.60 2.54 -1.79
N PHE A 137 -27.55 3.30 -1.24
CA PHE A 137 -28.86 2.77 -0.83
C PHE A 137 -29.72 2.34 -2.04
N ILE A 138 -29.65 3.08 -3.16
CA ILE A 138 -30.30 2.67 -4.41
C ILE A 138 -29.72 1.33 -4.88
N LEU A 139 -28.39 1.21 -4.96
CA LEU A 139 -27.71 -0.02 -5.37
C LEU A 139 -28.05 -1.19 -4.43
N GLN A 140 -28.06 -0.94 -3.12
CA GLN A 140 -28.44 -1.93 -2.11
C GLN A 140 -29.84 -2.48 -2.37
N ARG A 141 -30.81 -1.59 -2.65
CA ARG A 141 -32.20 -1.98 -2.90
C ARG A 141 -32.37 -2.76 -4.21
N LEU A 142 -31.61 -2.41 -5.24
CA LEU A 142 -31.71 -3.03 -6.57
C LEU A 142 -31.02 -4.39 -6.66
N ILE A 143 -29.89 -4.57 -5.97
CA ILE A 143 -29.00 -5.72 -6.19
C ILE A 143 -29.18 -6.81 -5.12
N ILE A 144 -29.49 -6.45 -3.87
CA ILE A 144 -29.40 -7.40 -2.75
C ILE A 144 -30.69 -8.17 -2.54
N SER A 145 -30.67 -9.43 -2.96
CA SER A 145 -31.67 -10.44 -2.62
C SER A 145 -31.61 -10.81 -1.13
N ARG A 146 -32.78 -10.94 -0.51
CA ARG A 146 -32.92 -11.15 0.95
C ARG A 146 -33.28 -12.59 1.32
N ASN A 147 -33.76 -13.35 0.35
CA ASN A 147 -34.25 -14.71 0.54
C ASN A 147 -33.30 -15.68 -0.15
N LEU A 148 -32.68 -16.55 0.64
CA LEU A 148 -31.96 -17.69 0.11
C LEU A 148 -32.90 -18.88 0.04
N ARG A 149 -32.96 -19.50 -1.14
CA ARG A 149 -33.67 -20.76 -1.35
C ARG A 149 -32.63 -21.82 -1.68
N PHE A 150 -32.51 -22.80 -0.79
CA PHE A 150 -31.62 -23.93 -1.00
C PHE A 150 -32.37 -25.08 -1.65
N GLY A 151 -31.81 -25.59 -2.74
CA GLY A 151 -32.26 -26.84 -3.36
C GLY A 151 -31.97 -28.05 -2.46
N ASN A 152 -32.51 -29.21 -2.83
CA ASN A 152 -32.29 -30.45 -2.09
C ASN A 152 -30.90 -31.02 -2.44
N ILE A 153 -29.86 -30.51 -1.79
CA ILE A 153 -28.46 -30.91 -2.00
C ILE A 153 -28.04 -31.88 -0.88
N SER A 154 -27.41 -33.00 -1.23
CA SER A 154 -26.87 -33.96 -0.25
C SER A 154 -25.77 -33.33 0.62
N ILE A 155 -25.71 -33.71 1.90
CA ILE A 155 -24.73 -33.17 2.87
C ILE A 155 -23.27 -33.37 2.42
N TRP A 156 -22.98 -34.49 1.76
CA TRP A 156 -21.66 -34.81 1.22
C TRP A 156 -21.18 -33.84 0.15
N LEU A 157 -22.09 -33.17 -0.56
CA LEU A 157 -21.77 -32.11 -1.53
C LEU A 157 -21.72 -30.72 -0.88
N LYS A 158 -22.45 -30.51 0.22
CA LYS A 158 -22.45 -29.21 0.94
C LYS A 158 -21.10 -28.88 1.55
N ILE A 159 -20.40 -29.87 2.12
CA ILE A 159 -19.08 -29.67 2.74
C ILE A 159 -18.03 -29.18 1.73
N PRO A 160 -17.79 -29.85 0.58
CA PRO A 160 -16.82 -29.37 -0.40
C PRO A 160 -17.23 -28.02 -1.01
N ILE A 161 -18.54 -27.75 -1.20
CA ILE A 161 -19.01 -26.43 -1.64
C ILE A 161 -18.68 -25.35 -0.60
N ALA A 162 -18.87 -25.63 0.69
CA ALA A 162 -18.53 -24.68 1.75
C ALA A 162 -17.03 -24.36 1.77
N ILE A 163 -16.19 -25.39 1.67
CA ILE A 163 -14.73 -25.24 1.59
C ILE A 163 -14.37 -24.41 0.35
N LEU A 164 -14.99 -24.67 -0.79
CA LEU A 164 -14.75 -23.93 -2.03
C LEU A 164 -15.15 -22.46 -1.88
N ILE A 165 -16.31 -22.14 -1.32
CA ILE A 165 -16.77 -20.76 -1.12
C ILE A 165 -15.79 -19.98 -0.22
N LEU A 166 -15.43 -20.56 0.92
CA LEU A 166 -14.50 -19.92 1.87
C LEU A 166 -13.09 -19.82 1.30
N GLY A 167 -12.62 -20.86 0.59
CA GLY A 167 -11.33 -20.88 -0.08
C GLY A 167 -11.23 -19.84 -1.20
N LEU A 168 -12.27 -19.71 -2.04
CA LEU A 168 -12.34 -18.68 -3.07
C LEU A 168 -12.39 -17.28 -2.46
N ASN A 169 -13.17 -17.06 -1.40
CA ASN A 169 -13.20 -15.78 -0.71
C ASN A 169 -11.81 -15.42 -0.13
N PHE A 170 -11.11 -16.39 0.46
CA PHE A 170 -9.74 -16.21 0.92
C PHE A 170 -8.78 -15.86 -0.22
N LEU A 171 -8.87 -16.52 -1.37
CA LEU A 171 -8.05 -16.21 -2.54
C LEU A 171 -8.34 -14.80 -3.08
N VAL A 172 -9.60 -14.37 -3.08
CA VAL A 172 -10.00 -13.01 -3.46
C VAL A 172 -9.38 -11.98 -2.49
N ILE A 173 -9.48 -12.21 -1.18
CA ILE A 173 -8.86 -11.35 -0.15
C ILE A 173 -7.34 -11.25 -0.36
N ARG A 174 -6.69 -12.39 -0.60
CA ARG A 174 -5.24 -12.47 -0.84
C ARG A 174 -4.82 -11.79 -2.15
N GLY A 175 -5.73 -11.62 -3.10
CA GLY A 175 -5.47 -11.11 -4.46
C GLY A 175 -4.89 -12.16 -5.41
N GLY A 176 -5.20 -13.43 -5.19
CA GLY A 176 -4.82 -14.55 -6.07
C GLY A 176 -3.80 -15.51 -5.44
N ILE A 177 -3.12 -16.27 -6.31
CA ILE A 177 -2.23 -17.40 -5.94
C ILE A 177 -0.74 -16.99 -5.97
N SER A 178 -0.42 -15.77 -6.41
CA SER A 178 0.95 -15.23 -6.50
C SER A 178 1.74 -15.32 -5.19
N GLY A 179 3.09 -15.25 -5.24
CA GLY A 179 3.97 -15.46 -4.08
C GLY A 179 3.70 -14.53 -2.88
N SER A 180 3.33 -13.27 -3.13
CA SER A 180 3.02 -12.29 -2.08
C SER A 180 1.51 -12.00 -2.01
N PRO A 181 0.95 -11.75 -0.81
CA PRO A 181 -0.37 -11.14 -0.67
C PRO A 181 -0.45 -9.79 -1.40
N ILE A 182 -1.67 -9.42 -1.79
CA ILE A 182 -1.96 -8.14 -2.42
C ILE A 182 -1.50 -6.95 -1.57
N ASN A 183 -0.99 -5.92 -2.22
CA ASN A 183 -0.49 -4.69 -1.59
C ASN A 183 -0.84 -3.45 -2.43
N GLN A 184 -0.61 -2.26 -1.88
CA GLN A 184 -0.93 -0.98 -2.54
C GLN A 184 -0.23 -0.81 -3.90
N SER A 185 1.04 -1.23 -4.01
CA SER A 185 1.83 -0.99 -5.23
C SER A 185 1.32 -1.80 -6.42
N MET A 186 0.53 -2.87 -6.20
CA MET A 186 -0.12 -3.60 -7.29
C MET A 186 -1.18 -2.77 -8.05
N ALA A 187 -1.60 -1.62 -7.51
CA ALA A 187 -2.50 -0.68 -8.18
C ALA A 187 -1.77 0.51 -8.83
N TYR A 188 -0.44 0.61 -8.67
CA TYR A 188 0.36 1.70 -9.24
C TYR A 188 0.77 1.31 -10.67
N PHE A 189 0.57 2.21 -11.63
CA PHE A 189 0.78 1.94 -13.06
C PHE A 189 1.22 3.17 -13.87
N SER A 190 0.87 4.38 -13.42
CA SER A 190 1.14 5.62 -14.13
C SER A 190 2.39 6.32 -13.59
N LYS A 191 3.02 7.15 -14.42
CA LYS A 191 4.04 8.11 -13.98
C LYS A 191 3.44 9.24 -13.16
N THR A 192 2.13 9.48 -13.31
CA THR A 192 1.38 10.48 -12.56
C THR A 192 0.89 9.89 -11.24
N GLN A 193 1.41 10.40 -10.13
CA GLN A 193 1.10 9.88 -8.81
C GLN A 193 -0.39 9.95 -8.46
N LEU A 194 -1.09 11.00 -8.90
CA LEU A 194 -2.51 11.15 -8.63
C LEU A 194 -3.34 10.00 -9.20
N LEU A 195 -2.98 9.45 -10.37
CA LEU A 195 -3.65 8.28 -10.94
C LEU A 195 -3.35 7.01 -10.14
N ASN A 196 -2.12 6.86 -9.65
CA ASN A 196 -1.76 5.73 -8.78
C ASN A 196 -2.55 5.78 -7.48
N VAL A 197 -2.63 6.94 -6.83
CA VAL A 197 -3.41 7.14 -5.61
C VAL A 197 -4.90 6.89 -5.89
N ALA A 198 -5.45 7.38 -6.99
CA ALA A 198 -6.84 7.13 -7.37
C ALA A 198 -7.16 5.63 -7.61
N SER A 199 -6.17 4.85 -8.07
CA SER A 199 -6.30 3.40 -8.24
C SER A 199 -6.31 2.61 -6.93
N VAL A 200 -5.81 3.18 -5.83
CA VAL A 200 -5.86 2.49 -4.53
C VAL A 200 -7.28 2.60 -3.94
N ASN A 201 -7.89 1.46 -3.59
CA ASN A 201 -9.16 1.46 -2.87
C ASN A 201 -9.03 2.12 -1.49
N THR A 202 -9.91 3.07 -1.16
CA THR A 202 -9.79 3.94 0.04
C THR A 202 -9.86 3.13 1.33
N GLU A 203 -10.86 2.27 1.46
CA GLU A 203 -11.10 1.49 2.67
C GLU A 203 -10.06 0.39 2.84
N TRP A 204 -9.66 -0.23 1.73
CA TRP A 204 -8.57 -1.20 1.72
C TRP A 204 -7.26 -0.55 2.18
N ASN A 205 -6.96 0.66 1.69
CA ASN A 205 -5.76 1.42 2.07
C ASN A 205 -5.71 1.66 3.57
N LEU A 206 -6.82 2.13 4.13
CA LEU A 206 -6.95 2.41 5.56
C LEU A 206 -6.78 1.14 6.39
N LEU A 207 -7.46 0.06 6.03
CA LEU A 207 -7.36 -1.23 6.73
C LEU A 207 -5.91 -1.76 6.68
N SER A 208 -5.28 -1.75 5.51
CA SER A 208 -3.88 -2.15 5.34
C SER A 208 -2.94 -1.30 6.19
N SER A 209 -3.15 0.02 6.22
CA SER A 209 -2.35 0.96 7.02
C SER A 209 -2.51 0.72 8.52
N LEU A 210 -3.73 0.45 9.01
CA LEU A 210 -3.99 0.13 10.42
C LEU A 210 -3.30 -1.17 10.85
N ILE A 211 -3.36 -2.21 10.01
CA ILE A 211 -2.66 -3.48 10.25
C ILE A 211 -1.14 -3.26 10.29
N ALA A 212 -0.61 -2.43 9.39
CA ALA A 212 0.81 -2.10 9.35
C ALA A 212 1.24 -1.29 10.59
N ALA A 213 0.48 -0.27 10.98
CA ALA A 213 0.78 0.59 12.13
C ALA A 213 0.73 -0.17 13.46
N ASN A 214 -0.16 -1.16 13.60
CA ASN A 214 -0.19 -1.98 14.81
C ASN A 214 1.09 -2.82 14.99
N LYS A 215 1.84 -3.07 13.91
CA LYS A 215 3.15 -3.75 13.96
C LYS A 215 4.31 -2.81 14.30
N THR A 216 4.06 -1.49 14.38
CA THR A 216 5.09 -0.46 14.61
C THR A 216 4.83 0.34 15.90
N LYS A 217 4.13 -0.24 16.87
CA LYS A 217 3.90 0.43 18.17
C LYS A 217 5.18 0.45 18.99
N GLY A 218 5.89 1.58 18.92
CA GLY A 218 7.09 1.85 19.69
C GLY A 218 8.38 1.42 19.00
N ASN A 219 9.50 1.99 19.45
CA ASN A 219 10.83 1.52 19.11
C ASN A 219 11.22 0.43 20.11
N PRO A 220 11.32 -0.86 19.71
CA PRO A 220 11.77 -1.91 20.62
C PRO A 220 13.28 -1.82 20.93
N TYR A 221 14.01 -0.96 20.21
CA TYR A 221 15.45 -0.77 20.32
C TYR A 221 15.79 0.53 21.07
N GLN A 222 15.30 0.64 22.31
CA GLN A 222 15.65 1.73 23.23
C GLN A 222 16.82 1.27 24.11
N TYR A 223 18.02 1.28 23.53
CA TYR A 223 19.25 0.91 24.24
C TYR A 223 19.84 2.09 25.02
N GLU A 224 19.74 3.29 24.46
CA GLU A 224 20.29 4.53 25.02
C GLU A 224 19.17 5.51 25.38
N ASN A 225 19.47 6.46 26.27
CA ASN A 225 18.58 7.60 26.49
C ASN A 225 18.55 8.53 25.26
N ALA A 226 17.48 9.30 25.12
CA ALA A 226 17.25 10.12 23.92
C ALA A 226 18.32 11.20 23.70
N GLN A 227 18.88 11.76 24.77
CA GLN A 227 19.91 12.79 24.70
C GLN A 227 21.23 12.22 24.19
N GLU A 228 21.67 11.09 24.73
CA GLU A 228 22.90 10.42 24.32
C GLU A 228 22.78 9.87 22.90
N ALA A 229 21.64 9.28 22.54
CA ALA A 229 21.38 8.85 21.17
C ALA A 229 21.47 10.02 20.18
N SER A 230 20.90 11.18 20.53
CA SER A 230 20.98 12.39 19.70
C SER A 230 22.42 12.91 19.59
N ARG A 231 23.20 12.86 20.68
CA ARG A 231 24.62 13.26 20.69
C ARG A 231 25.47 12.35 19.80
N LEU A 232 25.29 11.03 19.91
CA LEU A 232 25.99 10.04 19.10
C LEU A 232 25.69 10.22 17.61
N ILE A 233 24.41 10.38 17.26
CA ILE A 233 23.99 10.62 15.88
C ILE A 233 24.55 11.95 15.36
N SER A 234 24.45 13.04 16.13
CA SER A 234 25.01 14.33 15.71
C SER A 234 26.50 14.21 15.43
N ASN A 235 27.28 13.57 16.31
CA ASN A 235 28.71 13.39 16.13
C ASN A 235 29.04 12.53 14.89
N LEU A 236 28.22 11.52 14.58
CA LEU A 236 28.40 10.67 13.37
C LEU A 236 28.19 11.46 12.07
N TYR A 237 27.32 12.48 12.07
CA TYR A 237 27.05 13.32 10.90
C TYR A 237 27.86 14.62 10.87
N THR A 238 28.64 14.92 11.91
CA THR A 238 29.58 16.05 11.90
C THR A 238 30.71 15.76 10.92
N VAL A 239 30.84 16.59 9.90
CA VAL A 239 31.91 16.51 8.90
C VAL A 239 32.78 17.75 9.04
N ASP A 240 34.00 17.60 9.56
CA ASP A 240 34.93 18.72 9.80
C ASP A 240 35.44 19.36 8.49
N LYS A 241 35.56 18.55 7.43
CA LYS A 241 35.92 18.99 6.07
C LYS A 241 35.50 17.95 5.04
N ASP A 242 35.32 18.39 3.80
CA ASP A 242 35.10 17.47 2.69
C ASP A 242 36.34 16.59 2.48
N THR A 243 36.14 15.27 2.57
CA THR A 243 37.18 14.25 2.37
C THR A 243 36.91 13.41 1.12
N THR A 244 35.99 13.85 0.27
CA THR A 244 35.62 13.14 -0.96
C THR A 244 36.82 12.97 -1.87
N LEU A 245 37.16 11.71 -2.16
CA LEU A 245 38.19 11.37 -3.13
C LEU A 245 37.57 11.36 -4.53
N HIS A 246 38.07 12.22 -5.42
CA HIS A 246 37.68 12.22 -6.82
C HIS A 246 38.42 11.11 -7.56
N THR A 247 37.70 10.02 -7.86
CA THR A 247 38.24 8.84 -8.58
C THR A 247 37.88 8.83 -10.05
N LEU A 248 36.92 9.66 -10.46
CA LEU A 248 36.46 9.77 -11.84
C LEU A 248 37.36 10.76 -12.62
N THR A 249 37.68 10.39 -13.85
CA THR A 249 38.46 11.24 -14.78
C THR A 249 37.59 12.11 -15.68
N ILE A 250 36.27 11.93 -15.63
CA ILE A 250 35.27 12.68 -16.39
C ILE A 250 34.17 13.18 -15.46
N ASP A 251 33.68 14.39 -15.73
CA ASP A 251 32.70 15.06 -14.84
C ASP A 251 31.28 14.50 -14.98
N ARG A 252 30.94 13.93 -16.15
CA ARG A 252 29.59 13.41 -16.45
C ARG A 252 29.66 12.01 -17.06
N PRO A 253 30.04 10.98 -16.27
CA PRO A 253 29.99 9.61 -16.75
C PRO A 253 28.54 9.13 -16.90
N ASN A 254 28.34 8.17 -17.79
CA ASN A 254 27.13 7.34 -17.74
C ASN A 254 27.20 6.46 -16.48
N VAL A 255 26.14 6.47 -15.68
CA VAL A 255 26.05 5.66 -14.45
C VAL A 255 25.16 4.45 -14.71
N VAL A 256 25.72 3.26 -14.60
CA VAL A 256 24.99 1.99 -14.68
C VAL A 256 25.09 1.29 -13.34
N LEU A 257 23.96 1.06 -12.69
CA LEU A 257 23.87 0.40 -11.39
C LEU A 257 23.38 -1.05 -11.56
N PHE A 258 24.21 -2.01 -11.18
CA PHE A 258 23.83 -3.42 -11.09
C PHE A 258 23.52 -3.77 -9.64
N ILE A 259 22.27 -4.13 -9.36
CA ILE A 259 21.84 -4.64 -8.04
C ILE A 259 21.70 -6.16 -8.18
N MET A 260 22.58 -6.90 -7.50
CA MET A 260 22.62 -8.36 -7.59
C MET A 260 21.81 -8.99 -6.47
N GLU A 261 20.75 -9.73 -6.82
CA GLU A 261 19.87 -10.39 -5.87
C GLU A 261 20.61 -11.53 -5.14
N SER A 262 20.57 -11.52 -3.80
CA SER A 262 21.17 -12.57 -2.96
C SER A 262 22.67 -12.84 -3.20
N PHE A 263 23.42 -11.86 -3.72
CA PHE A 263 24.85 -11.99 -4.00
C PHE A 263 25.69 -11.67 -2.76
N THR A 264 26.32 -12.68 -2.16
CA THR A 264 27.18 -12.52 -0.98
C THR A 264 28.66 -12.60 -1.35
N ALA A 265 29.52 -11.97 -0.54
CA ALA A 265 30.97 -11.99 -0.72
C ALA A 265 31.54 -13.42 -0.72
N ASP A 266 30.95 -14.31 0.07
CA ASP A 266 31.32 -15.72 0.21
C ASP A 266 31.23 -16.51 -1.10
N LEU A 267 30.43 -16.04 -2.07
CA LEU A 267 30.28 -16.68 -3.38
C LEU A 267 31.39 -16.30 -4.37
N THR A 268 32.26 -15.36 -4.01
CA THR A 268 33.31 -14.86 -4.92
C THR A 268 34.64 -15.52 -4.65
N ALA A 269 35.49 -15.64 -5.69
CA ALA A 269 36.84 -16.13 -5.48
C ALA A 269 37.68 -15.13 -4.66
N THR A 270 37.50 -13.84 -4.93
CA THR A 270 38.30 -12.77 -4.30
C THR A 270 38.00 -12.57 -2.81
N LEU A 271 36.73 -12.58 -2.40
CA LEU A 271 36.34 -12.29 -1.01
C LEU A 271 35.99 -13.56 -0.22
N GLY A 272 35.47 -14.60 -0.89
CA GLY A 272 34.94 -15.81 -0.27
C GLY A 272 35.78 -17.06 -0.47
N ASN A 273 36.86 -16.99 -1.27
CA ASN A 273 37.66 -18.14 -1.70
C ASN A 273 36.89 -19.22 -2.48
N LEU A 274 35.71 -18.89 -3.03
CA LEU A 274 34.90 -19.81 -3.82
C LEU A 274 35.22 -19.66 -5.31
N LYS A 275 36.02 -20.58 -5.83
CA LYS A 275 36.50 -20.53 -7.22
C LYS A 275 35.39 -20.89 -8.22
N ASP A 276 35.51 -20.33 -9.43
CA ASP A 276 34.70 -20.65 -10.62
C ASP A 276 33.19 -20.33 -10.52
N VAL A 277 32.72 -19.69 -9.45
CA VAL A 277 31.31 -19.29 -9.30
C VAL A 277 31.04 -17.91 -9.91
N THR A 278 31.95 -16.95 -9.74
CA THR A 278 31.77 -15.56 -10.21
C THR A 278 32.90 -15.04 -11.10
N PRO A 279 33.38 -15.81 -12.11
CA PRO A 279 34.60 -15.46 -12.86
C PRO A 279 34.54 -14.09 -13.53
N GLY A 280 33.35 -13.65 -13.97
CA GLY A 280 33.14 -12.32 -14.51
C GLY A 280 33.33 -11.20 -13.48
N PHE A 281 32.79 -11.36 -12.26
CA PHE A 281 32.97 -10.40 -11.17
C PHE A 281 34.44 -10.34 -10.73
N ASP A 282 35.08 -11.50 -10.54
CA ASP A 282 36.49 -11.57 -10.13
C ASP A 282 37.41 -10.90 -11.17
N THR A 283 37.07 -10.99 -12.47
CA THR A 283 37.79 -10.23 -13.51
C THR A 283 37.59 -8.71 -13.38
N LEU A 284 36.39 -8.26 -13.00
CA LEU A 284 36.08 -6.83 -12.85
C LEU A 284 36.77 -6.20 -11.64
N VAL A 285 37.00 -6.97 -10.57
CA VAL A 285 37.74 -6.50 -9.38
C VAL A 285 39.09 -5.90 -9.77
N HIS A 286 39.82 -6.52 -10.69
CA HIS A 286 41.13 -6.05 -11.14
C HIS A 286 41.10 -4.81 -12.05
N LYS A 287 39.90 -4.39 -12.48
CA LYS A 287 39.68 -3.26 -13.40
C LYS A 287 39.00 -2.07 -12.72
N GLY A 288 38.78 -2.12 -11.40
CA GLY A 288 38.02 -1.10 -10.68
C GLY A 288 38.39 -0.99 -9.21
N ILE A 289 37.50 -0.37 -8.44
CA ILE A 289 37.67 -0.18 -7.00
C ILE A 289 36.79 -1.20 -6.27
N LEU A 290 37.43 -2.12 -5.55
CA LEU A 290 36.74 -3.09 -4.70
C LEU A 290 36.65 -2.59 -3.26
N PHE A 291 35.43 -2.54 -2.73
CA PHE A 291 35.19 -2.31 -1.31
C PHE A 291 35.11 -3.66 -0.59
N SER A 292 36.21 -4.10 0.02
CA SER A 292 36.29 -5.40 0.72
C SER A 292 35.57 -5.43 2.08
N LYS A 293 35.16 -4.26 2.58
CA LYS A 293 34.43 -4.09 3.85
C LYS A 293 33.12 -3.33 3.64
N ILE A 294 32.33 -3.78 2.67
CA ILE A 294 30.98 -3.26 2.41
C ILE A 294 29.94 -4.18 3.02
N TYR A 295 28.95 -3.59 3.69
CA TYR A 295 27.89 -4.33 4.37
C TYR A 295 26.53 -3.83 3.90
N SER A 296 25.60 -4.77 3.66
CA SER A 296 24.22 -4.42 3.36
C SER A 296 23.57 -3.79 4.58
N THR A 297 22.72 -2.77 4.37
CA THR A 297 21.90 -2.17 5.44
C THR A 297 20.86 -3.14 6.00
N GLY A 298 20.58 -4.25 5.30
CA GLY A 298 19.61 -5.24 5.77
C GLY A 298 19.77 -6.60 5.13
N ASN A 299 19.07 -7.58 5.71
CA ASN A 299 19.08 -8.98 5.32
C ASN A 299 17.95 -9.36 4.34
N ARG A 300 17.28 -8.37 3.74
CA ARG A 300 16.18 -8.57 2.80
C ARG A 300 16.30 -7.59 1.64
N THR A 301 15.87 -8.03 0.46
CA THR A 301 15.84 -7.26 -0.79
C THR A 301 15.21 -5.88 -0.62
N ASP A 302 14.06 -5.83 0.05
CA ASP A 302 13.28 -4.61 0.26
C ASP A 302 13.99 -3.59 1.15
N LYS A 303 14.92 -4.01 2.02
CA LYS A 303 15.77 -3.11 2.83
C LYS A 303 17.04 -2.72 2.09
N GLY A 304 17.70 -3.68 1.46
CA GLY A 304 18.92 -3.46 0.67
C GLY A 304 18.67 -2.46 -0.44
N PHE A 305 17.57 -2.63 -1.20
CA PHE A 305 17.18 -1.75 -2.29
C PHE A 305 17.01 -0.29 -1.85
N ILE A 306 16.33 -0.06 -0.71
CA ILE A 306 16.15 1.28 -0.14
C ILE A 306 17.47 1.85 0.37
N GLY A 307 18.31 1.05 1.04
CA GLY A 307 19.64 1.49 1.47
C GLY A 307 20.51 1.92 0.28
N THR A 308 20.52 1.14 -0.80
CA THR A 308 21.30 1.42 -2.01
C THR A 308 20.80 2.65 -2.75
N LEU A 309 19.48 2.79 -2.96
CA LEU A 309 18.95 3.88 -3.80
C LEU A 309 18.70 5.17 -3.04
N ALA A 310 18.37 5.11 -1.76
CA ALA A 310 17.96 6.27 -0.97
C ALA A 310 18.93 6.64 0.14
N GLY A 311 19.95 5.81 0.42
CA GLY A 311 20.82 5.99 1.59
C GLY A 311 20.06 5.92 2.91
N PHE A 312 18.83 5.38 2.91
CA PHE A 312 17.97 5.38 4.08
C PHE A 312 18.31 4.18 4.98
N PRO A 313 18.60 4.41 6.29
CA PRO A 313 18.99 3.33 7.19
C PRO A 313 17.82 2.37 7.46
N THR A 314 18.16 1.11 7.78
CA THR A 314 17.16 0.11 8.14
C THR A 314 16.48 0.45 9.46
N LEU A 315 15.16 0.24 9.54
CA LEU A 315 14.39 0.38 10.79
C LEU A 315 14.23 -0.96 11.52
N ALA A 316 15.15 -1.90 11.28
CA ALA A 316 15.19 -3.25 11.83
C ALA A 316 13.89 -4.07 11.64
N ASN A 317 12.89 -3.90 12.50
CA ASN A 317 11.62 -4.63 12.43
C ASN A 317 10.65 -4.09 11.37
N VAL A 318 10.92 -2.89 10.87
CA VAL A 318 10.02 -2.15 10.00
C VAL A 318 10.65 -1.94 8.63
N ASN A 319 9.85 -2.00 7.57
CA ASN A 319 10.30 -1.65 6.23
C ASN A 319 9.47 -0.50 5.66
N ILE A 320 10.13 0.63 5.41
CA ILE A 320 9.53 1.85 4.87
C ILE A 320 8.75 1.64 3.56
N VAL A 321 9.12 0.64 2.75
CA VAL A 321 8.42 0.25 1.50
C VAL A 321 6.94 -0.09 1.73
N LYS A 322 6.56 -0.50 2.96
CA LYS A 322 5.16 -0.74 3.33
C LYS A 322 4.33 0.54 3.50
N TRP A 323 4.98 1.70 3.45
CA TRP A 323 4.39 3.04 3.48
C TRP A 323 4.83 3.80 2.22
N PRO A 324 4.20 3.56 1.06
CA PRO A 324 4.52 4.23 -0.20
C PRO A 324 4.56 5.75 -0.08
N GLU A 325 3.64 6.34 0.69
CA GLU A 325 3.54 7.77 0.95
C GLU A 325 4.77 8.36 1.67
N LYS A 326 5.51 7.52 2.41
CA LYS A 326 6.79 7.89 3.03
C LYS A 326 7.95 7.62 2.09
N THR A 327 7.92 6.46 1.42
CA THR A 327 8.98 6.03 0.50
C THR A 327 9.15 6.99 -0.67
N GLU A 328 8.04 7.51 -1.21
CA GLU A 328 8.05 8.51 -2.29
C GLU A 328 8.79 9.81 -1.93
N LYS A 329 8.76 10.18 -0.64
CA LYS A 329 9.38 11.41 -0.14
C LYS A 329 10.87 11.24 0.18
N LEU A 330 11.41 10.01 0.12
CA LEU A 330 12.83 9.78 0.33
C LEU A 330 13.67 10.46 -0.75
N ALA A 331 14.85 10.93 -0.36
CA ALA A 331 15.89 11.22 -1.32
C ALA A 331 16.24 9.94 -2.08
N SER A 332 16.55 10.03 -3.37
CA SER A 332 17.03 8.89 -4.14
C SER A 332 18.09 9.31 -5.13
N ILE A 333 19.03 8.41 -5.41
CA ILE A 333 20.08 8.64 -6.42
C ILE A 333 19.49 9.00 -7.77
N SER A 334 18.37 8.36 -8.16
CA SER A 334 17.66 8.67 -9.40
C SER A 334 17.14 10.11 -9.44
N ARG A 335 16.58 10.61 -8.33
CA ARG A 335 16.06 11.97 -8.23
C ARG A 335 17.19 12.99 -8.20
N SER A 336 18.32 12.66 -7.56
CA SER A 336 19.52 13.51 -7.54
C SER A 336 20.17 13.60 -8.92
N LEU A 337 20.35 12.49 -9.62
CA LEU A 337 20.91 12.46 -10.98
C LEU A 337 20.00 13.21 -11.97
N ASN A 338 18.69 12.98 -11.93
CA ASN A 338 17.75 13.68 -12.82
C ASN A 338 17.76 15.22 -12.67
N LYS A 339 18.13 15.75 -11.49
CA LYS A 339 18.26 17.20 -11.29
C LYS A 339 19.47 17.80 -12.01
N VAL A 340 20.52 17.01 -12.25
CA VAL A 340 21.75 17.48 -12.89
C VAL A 340 21.79 17.16 -14.38
N GLY A 341 20.81 16.42 -14.91
CA GLY A 341 20.71 15.97 -16.30
C GLY A 341 21.59 14.75 -16.55
#